data_AF-A0A257VV70-F1
#
_entry.id   AF-A0A257VV70-F1
#
_cell.length_a   1.000
_cell.length_b   1.000
_cell.length_c   1.000
_cell.angle_alpha   90.00
_cell.angle_beta   90.00
_cell.angle_gamma   90.00
#
_symmetry.space_group_name_H-M   'P 1'
#
loop_
_entity.id
_entity.type
_entity.pdbx_description
1 polymer ?
#
loop_
_entity_poly.entity_id
_entity_poly.type
_entity_poly.pdbx_seq_one_letter_code
_entity_poly.pdbx_strand_id
1 'polypeptide(L)'
;MNYPIKRALLSVSDKTGILEFATFLHAQGIELISTGGTAQLLRDALIPVREVAEITRFPEMMDGRVKTLHPAVHGGLLARRDDASHLEAAAEQGIGMIDLLVVNLYPFAATLAKTTDYDTLVENIDIGGPAMIRAAAKNHAFVTVLTDPSDYAAMQQLLQQYTNAVPLGYRKIYAAKAYAHTASYDTLISSWLSGASQPEAWPAFLLDAKLATTLRYGENPHQHAALYRRIEGKGGIAQAEQIQGKELSYNNLQDAEAAWAIVATLPEPAVTIIKHANPSGVALGVTVIEAFTKALACDPISAFGGILATNRTVDAALVDAIGTLFLEVIIAPEITL
;
A
#
# COMPACT_ATOMS: atom_id res chain seq x y z
N MET A 1 -16.33 -9.96 21.42
CA MET A 1 -15.44 -10.54 22.45
C MET A 1 -14.07 -9.89 22.33
N ASN A 2 -13.60 -9.30 23.44
CA ASN A 2 -12.27 -8.71 23.53
C ASN A 2 -11.27 -9.83 23.87
N TYR A 3 -10.11 -9.86 23.22
CA TYR A 3 -9.11 -10.89 23.46
C TYR A 3 -7.84 -10.25 24.02
N PRO A 4 -7.36 -10.67 25.21
CA PRO A 4 -6.18 -10.08 25.83
C PRO A 4 -4.89 -10.42 25.08
N ILE A 5 -3.97 -9.48 25.04
CA ILE A 5 -2.63 -9.64 24.52
C ILE A 5 -1.71 -9.90 25.72
N LYS A 6 -1.16 -11.12 25.81
CA LYS A 6 -0.19 -11.50 26.84
C LYS A 6 1.19 -11.71 26.25
N ARG A 7 1.27 -12.07 24.98
CA ARG A 7 2.52 -12.34 24.29
C ARG A 7 2.50 -11.81 22.85
N ALA A 8 3.56 -11.10 22.48
CA ALA A 8 3.75 -10.52 21.16
C ALA A 8 5.00 -11.10 20.46
N LEU A 9 4.86 -11.52 19.20
CA LEU A 9 5.97 -11.91 18.34
C LEU A 9 6.30 -10.75 17.39
N LEU A 10 7.52 -10.22 17.48
CA LEU A 10 8.02 -9.09 16.71
C LEU A 10 9.10 -9.56 15.73
N SER A 11 8.81 -9.54 14.43
CA SER A 11 9.75 -9.90 13.36
C SER A 11 9.60 -8.93 12.20
N VAL A 12 10.23 -7.77 12.33
CA VAL A 12 10.15 -6.68 11.34
C VAL A 12 11.45 -6.53 10.58
N SER A 13 11.38 -6.09 9.34
CA SER A 13 12.51 -5.72 8.50
C SER A 13 12.71 -4.20 8.53
N ASP A 14 11.65 -3.43 8.32
CA ASP A 14 11.58 -2.01 8.64
C ASP A 14 11.45 -1.82 10.16
N LYS A 15 12.46 -1.16 10.75
CA LYS A 15 12.55 -0.90 12.20
C LYS A 15 11.86 0.39 12.63
N THR A 16 11.19 1.10 11.72
CA THR A 16 10.48 2.34 12.03
C THR A 16 9.52 2.12 13.20
N GLY A 17 9.66 2.92 14.26
CA GLY A 17 8.78 2.92 15.44
C GLY A 17 8.82 1.66 16.32
N ILE A 18 9.58 0.61 15.98
CA ILE A 18 9.47 -0.68 16.69
C ILE A 18 9.97 -0.61 18.13
N LEU A 19 11.01 0.19 18.42
CA LEU A 19 11.54 0.35 19.77
C LEU A 19 10.53 0.98 20.72
N GLU A 20 9.87 2.06 20.28
CA GLU A 20 8.82 2.73 21.05
C GLU A 20 7.64 1.78 21.28
N PHE A 21 7.20 1.08 20.23
CA PHE A 21 6.10 0.14 20.32
C PHE A 21 6.41 -1.03 21.27
N ALA A 22 7.59 -1.64 21.16
CA ALA A 22 8.03 -2.73 22.04
C ALA A 22 8.18 -2.27 23.50
N THR A 23 8.71 -1.06 23.73
CA THR A 23 8.80 -0.46 25.07
C THR A 23 7.42 -0.33 25.70
N PHE A 24 6.44 0.17 24.94
CA PHE A 24 5.06 0.25 25.40
C PHE A 24 4.50 -1.14 25.75
N LEU A 25 4.65 -2.14 24.86
CA LEU A 25 4.15 -3.49 25.11
C LEU A 25 4.77 -4.10 26.38
N HIS A 26 6.09 -3.93 26.56
CA HIS A 26 6.77 -4.41 27.75
C HIS A 26 6.26 -3.73 29.02
N ALA A 27 6.04 -2.41 29.00
CA ALA A 27 5.47 -1.65 30.11
C ALA A 27 4.04 -2.11 30.48
N GLN A 28 3.31 -2.69 29.53
CA GLN A 28 2.01 -3.31 29.75
C GLN A 28 2.08 -4.75 30.29
N GLY A 29 3.29 -5.26 30.56
CA GLY A 29 3.51 -6.63 31.05
C GLY A 29 3.36 -7.71 29.96
N ILE A 30 3.41 -7.33 28.68
CA ILE A 30 3.31 -8.26 27.56
C ILE A 30 4.68 -8.90 27.31
N GLU A 31 4.73 -10.24 27.25
CA GLU A 31 5.94 -10.98 26.91
C GLU A 31 6.32 -10.74 25.45
N LEU A 32 7.58 -10.36 25.20
CA LEU A 32 8.09 -10.14 23.86
C LEU A 32 8.91 -11.33 23.37
N ILE A 33 8.56 -11.80 22.19
CA ILE A 33 9.34 -12.77 21.42
C ILE A 33 9.83 -12.09 20.16
N SER A 34 11.08 -12.33 19.77
CA SER A 34 11.63 -11.76 18.55
C SER A 34 12.66 -12.66 17.88
N THR A 35 13.11 -12.30 16.69
CA THR A 35 14.09 -13.06 15.90
C THR A 35 15.12 -12.14 15.25
N GLY A 36 16.34 -12.65 15.09
CA GLY A 36 17.44 -12.03 14.35
C GLY A 36 17.69 -10.58 14.77
N GLY A 37 17.84 -9.70 13.78
CA GLY A 37 18.14 -8.29 14.01
C GLY A 37 17.08 -7.51 14.80
N THR A 38 15.82 -7.97 14.84
CA THR A 38 14.81 -7.34 15.72
C THR A 38 15.08 -7.66 17.19
N ALA A 39 15.42 -8.91 17.49
CA ALA A 39 15.74 -9.32 18.87
C ALA A 39 16.99 -8.59 19.37
N GLN A 40 18.01 -8.47 18.52
CA GLN A 40 19.23 -7.73 18.85
C GLN A 40 18.95 -6.27 19.16
N LEU A 41 18.17 -5.59 18.31
CA LEU A 41 17.78 -4.19 18.51
C LEU A 41 17.07 -3.97 19.86
N LEU A 42 16.16 -4.87 20.25
CA LEU A 42 15.46 -4.78 21.53
C LEU A 42 16.39 -5.01 22.73
N ARG A 43 17.32 -5.96 22.62
CA ARG A 43 18.33 -6.21 23.67
C ARG A 43 19.29 -5.05 23.86
N ASP A 44 19.74 -4.43 22.76
CA ASP A 44 20.64 -3.28 22.81
C ASP A 44 19.97 -2.08 23.50
N ALA A 45 18.63 -1.99 23.38
CA ALA A 45 17.80 -1.03 24.11
C ALA A 45 17.40 -1.48 25.53
N LEU A 46 17.96 -2.58 26.03
CA LEU A 46 17.69 -3.18 27.34
C LEU A 46 16.21 -3.57 27.57
N ILE A 47 15.48 -3.87 26.49
CA ILE A 47 14.11 -4.36 26.57
C ILE A 47 14.16 -5.89 26.66
N PRO A 48 13.59 -6.50 27.73
CA PRO A 48 13.54 -7.96 27.85
C PRO A 48 12.80 -8.59 26.67
N VAL A 49 13.51 -9.48 25.96
CA VAL A 49 12.98 -10.19 24.80
C VAL A 49 13.52 -11.61 24.80
N ARG A 50 12.65 -12.55 24.46
CA ARG A 50 12.99 -13.95 24.29
C ARG A 50 13.19 -14.27 22.82
N GLU A 51 14.26 -14.97 22.47
CA GLU A 51 14.47 -15.34 21.06
C GLU A 51 13.57 -16.48 20.61
N VAL A 52 13.13 -16.45 19.36
CA VAL A 52 12.41 -17.57 18.72
C VAL A 52 13.22 -18.87 18.81
N ALA A 53 14.55 -18.81 18.71
CA ALA A 53 15.43 -19.98 18.85
C ALA A 53 15.27 -20.68 20.21
N GLU A 54 15.03 -19.94 21.30
CA GLU A 54 14.80 -20.50 22.64
C GLU A 54 13.45 -21.24 22.74
N ILE A 55 12.46 -20.80 21.97
CA ILE A 55 11.10 -21.39 21.98
C ILE A 55 11.04 -22.61 21.06
N THR A 56 11.71 -22.53 19.93
CA THR A 56 11.76 -23.61 18.95
C THR A 56 12.76 -24.70 19.34
N ARG A 57 13.78 -24.36 20.14
CA ARG A 57 14.95 -25.21 20.43
C ARG A 57 15.62 -25.70 19.14
N PHE A 58 15.50 -24.91 18.08
CA PHE A 58 16.02 -25.21 16.75
C PHE A 58 16.94 -24.06 16.32
N PRO A 59 18.17 -24.36 15.87
CA PRO A 59 19.09 -23.32 15.44
C PRO A 59 18.62 -22.68 14.14
N GLU A 60 19.07 -21.45 13.89
CA GLU A 60 18.93 -20.86 12.56
C GLU A 60 19.72 -21.67 11.53
N MET A 61 19.12 -21.95 10.38
CA MET A 61 19.68 -22.79 9.32
C MET A 61 19.42 -22.20 7.93
N MET A 62 20.25 -22.60 6.97
CA MET A 62 20.15 -22.21 5.55
C MET A 62 20.12 -20.68 5.39
N ASP A 63 21.09 -20.00 6.02
CA ASP A 63 21.25 -18.54 5.97
C ASP A 63 19.98 -17.77 6.37
N GLY A 64 19.23 -18.31 7.34
CA GLY A 64 18.04 -17.67 7.89
C GLY A 64 16.74 -17.92 7.12
N ARG A 65 16.77 -18.76 6.06
CA ARG A 65 15.58 -19.17 5.30
C ARG A 65 14.57 -19.94 6.16
N VAL A 66 15.02 -20.65 7.21
CA VAL A 66 14.17 -21.51 8.04
C VAL A 66 14.33 -21.16 9.53
N LYS A 67 13.90 -19.96 9.92
CA LYS A 67 13.95 -19.48 11.33
C LYS A 67 12.62 -19.57 12.08
N THR A 68 11.50 -19.31 11.41
CA THR A 68 10.17 -19.21 12.03
C THR A 68 9.17 -20.27 11.55
N LEU A 69 9.54 -21.06 10.54
CA LEU A 69 8.75 -22.17 9.99
C LEU A 69 8.77 -23.39 10.93
N HIS A 70 8.29 -23.21 12.15
CA HIS A 70 8.34 -24.22 13.20
C HIS A 70 6.97 -24.37 13.89
N PRO A 71 6.55 -25.60 14.28
CA PRO A 71 5.29 -25.83 14.98
C PRO A 71 5.14 -25.04 16.29
N ALA A 72 6.23 -24.78 17.01
CA ALA A 72 6.19 -23.96 18.22
C ALA A 72 5.74 -22.50 17.96
N VAL A 73 6.03 -21.96 16.77
CA VAL A 73 5.60 -20.61 16.35
C VAL A 73 4.21 -20.69 15.73
N HIS A 74 4.03 -21.53 14.71
CA HIS A 74 2.77 -21.62 13.99
C HIS A 74 1.64 -22.21 14.82
N GLY A 75 1.93 -23.15 15.73
CA GLY A 75 0.97 -23.66 16.70
C GLY A 75 0.51 -22.57 17.66
N GLY A 76 1.42 -21.71 18.14
CA GLY A 76 1.07 -20.56 18.98
C GLY A 76 0.18 -19.53 18.25
N LEU A 77 0.35 -19.38 16.93
CA LEU A 77 -0.48 -18.50 16.09
C LEU A 77 -1.81 -19.16 15.66
N LEU A 78 -1.85 -20.46 15.38
CA LEU A 78 -2.99 -21.14 14.75
C LEU A 78 -3.89 -21.89 15.72
N ALA A 79 -3.45 -22.17 16.94
CA ALA A 79 -4.27 -22.86 17.93
C ALA A 79 -5.56 -22.07 18.19
N ARG A 80 -6.69 -22.74 18.00
CA ARG A 80 -8.00 -22.22 18.38
C ARG A 80 -8.10 -22.24 19.89
N ARG A 81 -8.55 -21.13 20.46
CA ARG A 81 -8.59 -20.94 21.92
C ARG A 81 -9.96 -21.27 22.51
N ASP A 82 -10.92 -21.54 21.64
CA ASP A 82 -12.26 -22.05 21.93
C ASP A 82 -12.38 -23.56 21.70
N ASP A 83 -11.28 -24.25 21.38
CA ASP A 83 -11.23 -25.69 21.12
C ASP A 83 -10.30 -26.37 22.13
N ALA A 84 -10.86 -27.20 23.01
CA ALA A 84 -10.11 -27.86 24.07
C ALA A 84 -8.99 -28.76 23.52
N SER A 85 -9.23 -29.45 22.40
CA SER A 85 -8.25 -30.36 21.80
C SER A 85 -7.00 -29.62 21.30
N HIS A 86 -7.17 -28.39 20.79
CA HIS A 86 -6.06 -27.54 20.37
C HIS A 86 -5.22 -27.07 21.57
N LEU A 87 -5.88 -26.72 22.69
CA LEU A 87 -5.19 -26.26 23.89
C LEU A 87 -4.43 -27.40 24.58
N GLU A 88 -5.01 -28.60 24.63
CA GLU A 88 -4.37 -29.81 25.14
C GLU A 88 -3.13 -30.15 24.32
N ALA A 89 -3.26 -30.25 23.00
CA ALA A 89 -2.13 -30.52 22.12
C ALA A 89 -1.01 -29.47 22.25
N ALA A 90 -1.36 -28.19 22.40
CA ALA A 90 -0.38 -27.14 22.62
C ALA A 90 0.34 -27.30 23.97
N ALA A 91 -0.38 -27.63 25.03
CA ALA A 91 0.19 -27.85 26.36
C ALA A 91 1.14 -29.08 26.39
N GLU A 92 0.72 -30.20 25.79
CA GLU A 92 1.52 -31.43 25.68
C GLU A 92 2.85 -31.19 24.96
N GLN A 93 2.84 -30.35 23.92
CA GLN A 93 4.02 -30.03 23.12
C GLN A 93 4.79 -28.80 23.63
N GLY A 94 4.37 -28.20 24.76
CA GLY A 94 5.01 -27.00 25.32
C GLY A 94 4.90 -25.75 24.42
N ILE A 95 3.90 -25.70 23.54
CA ILE A 95 3.65 -24.58 22.62
C ILE A 95 2.87 -23.51 23.37
N GLY A 96 3.46 -22.32 23.50
CA GLY A 96 2.77 -21.19 24.10
C GLY A 96 2.09 -20.28 23.07
N MET A 97 0.90 -19.79 23.41
CA MET A 97 0.05 -18.98 22.53
C MET A 97 0.65 -17.62 22.22
N ILE A 98 0.52 -17.14 20.97
CA ILE A 98 0.94 -15.79 20.54
C ILE A 98 -0.31 -14.97 20.23
N ASP A 99 -0.48 -13.82 20.90
CA ASP A 99 -1.70 -13.03 20.80
C ASP A 99 -1.58 -11.86 19.83
N LEU A 100 -0.37 -11.31 19.69
CA LEU A 100 -0.03 -10.24 18.77
C LEU A 100 1.14 -10.66 17.89
N LEU A 101 0.98 -10.55 16.58
CA LEU A 101 2.05 -10.68 15.60
C LEU A 101 2.35 -9.31 15.01
N VAL A 102 3.61 -8.88 15.03
CA VAL A 102 4.07 -7.68 14.33
C VAL A 102 5.15 -8.08 13.35
N VAL A 103 4.83 -8.04 12.06
CA VAL A 103 5.70 -8.52 10.98
C VAL A 103 5.54 -7.64 9.76
N ASN A 104 6.64 -7.07 9.27
CA ASN A 104 6.71 -6.50 7.94
C ASN A 104 7.79 -7.23 7.12
N LEU A 105 7.49 -7.42 5.84
CA LEU A 105 8.24 -8.28 4.93
C LEU A 105 9.55 -7.62 4.47
N TYR A 106 10.46 -8.42 3.90
CA TYR A 106 11.59 -7.86 3.16
C TYR A 106 11.07 -6.95 2.03
N PRO A 107 11.74 -5.80 1.80
CA PRO A 107 11.24 -4.79 0.89
C PRO A 107 11.54 -5.18 -0.57
N PHE A 108 10.93 -6.27 -1.04
CA PHE A 108 11.15 -6.84 -2.37
C PHE A 108 10.96 -5.79 -3.47
N ALA A 109 9.92 -4.96 -3.38
CA ALA A 109 9.71 -3.82 -4.27
C ALA A 109 10.91 -2.85 -4.32
N ALA A 110 11.47 -2.52 -3.16
CA ALA A 110 12.63 -1.63 -3.06
C ALA A 110 13.91 -2.30 -3.57
N THR A 111 14.05 -3.62 -3.41
CA THR A 111 15.17 -4.39 -3.98
C THR A 111 15.06 -4.44 -5.51
N LEU A 112 13.86 -4.72 -6.04
CA LEU A 112 13.56 -4.72 -7.48
C LEU A 112 13.86 -3.36 -8.14
N ALA A 113 13.62 -2.25 -7.42
CA ALA A 113 13.96 -0.92 -7.90
C ALA A 113 15.47 -0.62 -7.96
N LYS A 114 16.32 -1.44 -7.30
CA LYS A 114 17.76 -1.20 -7.16
C LYS A 114 18.63 -2.15 -7.98
N THR A 115 18.15 -3.34 -8.31
CA THR A 115 18.93 -4.35 -9.02
C THR A 115 18.08 -5.19 -9.95
N THR A 116 18.70 -5.70 -11.00
CA THR A 116 18.14 -6.71 -11.92
C THR A 116 18.78 -8.09 -11.73
N ASP A 117 19.69 -8.23 -10.76
CA ASP A 117 20.36 -9.50 -10.46
C ASP A 117 19.38 -10.54 -9.92
N TYR A 118 19.27 -11.66 -10.64
CA TYR A 118 18.26 -12.69 -10.38
C TYR A 118 18.46 -13.34 -9.01
N ASP A 119 19.69 -13.75 -8.68
CA ASP A 119 19.98 -14.48 -7.43
C ASP A 119 19.71 -13.57 -6.22
N THR A 120 20.13 -12.30 -6.28
CA THR A 120 19.81 -11.32 -5.24
C THR A 120 18.30 -11.15 -5.04
N LEU A 121 17.52 -11.11 -6.12
CA LEU A 121 16.07 -10.98 -6.03
C LEU A 121 15.43 -12.24 -5.44
N VAL A 122 15.88 -13.44 -5.82
CA VAL A 122 15.42 -14.70 -5.23
C VAL A 122 15.68 -14.75 -3.73
N GLU A 123 16.86 -14.33 -3.25
CA GLU A 123 17.15 -14.30 -1.81
C GLU A 123 16.30 -13.29 -1.02
N ASN A 124 15.70 -12.30 -1.70
CA ASN A 124 14.83 -11.31 -1.08
C ASN A 124 13.35 -11.74 -1.03
N ILE A 125 13.02 -12.95 -1.50
CA ILE A 125 11.68 -13.54 -1.35
C ILE A 125 11.54 -14.12 0.05
N ASP A 126 10.71 -13.48 0.88
CA ASP A 126 10.43 -13.91 2.24
C ASP A 126 9.40 -15.06 2.25
N ILE A 127 9.74 -16.14 2.95
CA ILE A 127 8.86 -17.30 3.15
C ILE A 127 8.23 -17.28 4.54
N GLY A 128 9.04 -17.00 5.57
CA GLY A 128 8.62 -17.06 6.96
C GLY A 128 7.65 -15.93 7.32
N GLY A 129 7.90 -14.72 6.82
CA GLY A 129 7.05 -13.55 7.02
C GLY A 129 5.61 -13.79 6.53
N PRO A 130 5.39 -14.10 5.24
CA PRO A 130 4.05 -14.35 4.72
C PRO A 130 3.36 -15.54 5.40
N ALA A 131 4.11 -16.60 5.73
CA ALA A 131 3.56 -17.74 6.46
C ALA A 131 3.01 -17.33 7.84
N MET A 132 3.77 -16.54 8.62
CA MET A 132 3.33 -16.05 9.93
C MET A 132 2.15 -15.09 9.80
N ILE A 133 2.20 -14.14 8.86
CA ILE A 133 1.12 -13.17 8.62
C ILE A 133 -0.19 -13.90 8.31
N ARG A 134 -0.16 -14.85 7.36
CA ARG A 134 -1.35 -15.63 6.98
C ARG A 134 -1.86 -16.50 8.13
N ALA A 135 -0.96 -17.07 8.92
CA ALA A 135 -1.33 -17.87 10.09
C ALA A 135 -2.08 -17.02 11.14
N ALA A 136 -1.54 -15.86 11.50
CA ALA A 136 -2.16 -14.93 12.44
C ALA A 136 -3.49 -14.38 11.90
N ALA A 137 -3.53 -13.94 10.64
CA ALA A 137 -4.74 -13.40 10.00
C ALA A 137 -5.85 -14.46 9.88
N LYS A 138 -5.51 -15.72 9.58
CA LYS A 138 -6.48 -16.84 9.61
C LYS A 138 -7.11 -16.98 10.99
N ASN A 139 -6.31 -16.87 12.05
CA ASN A 139 -6.77 -17.06 13.42
C ASN A 139 -7.19 -15.75 14.12
N HIS A 140 -7.69 -14.76 13.37
CA HIS A 140 -8.08 -13.43 13.88
C HIS A 140 -9.23 -13.43 14.90
N ALA A 141 -9.90 -14.57 15.11
CA ALA A 141 -10.77 -14.75 16.27
C ALA A 141 -10.02 -14.49 17.58
N PHE A 142 -8.71 -14.74 17.56
CA PHE A 142 -7.83 -14.83 18.73
C PHE A 142 -6.55 -13.98 18.56
N VAL A 143 -5.90 -14.03 17.40
CA VAL A 143 -4.63 -13.31 17.14
C VAL A 143 -4.87 -11.95 16.49
N THR A 144 -4.11 -10.95 16.89
CA THR A 144 -4.03 -9.65 16.19
C THR A 144 -2.74 -9.61 15.38
N VAL A 145 -2.79 -9.13 14.13
CA VAL A 145 -1.61 -9.05 13.24
C VAL A 145 -1.41 -7.62 12.75
N LEU A 146 -0.21 -7.08 12.91
CA LEU A 146 0.18 -5.78 12.37
C LEU A 146 1.26 -5.97 11.32
N THR A 147 1.05 -5.39 10.14
CA THR A 147 1.99 -5.46 9.02
C THR A 147 2.58 -4.12 8.60
N ASP A 148 2.12 -3.03 9.22
CA ASP A 148 2.50 -1.66 8.88
C ASP A 148 2.85 -0.88 10.15
N PRO A 149 4.04 -0.23 10.23
CA PRO A 149 4.40 0.65 11.33
C PRO A 149 3.40 1.77 11.60
N SER A 150 2.63 2.22 10.59
CA SER A 150 1.61 3.26 10.77
C SER A 150 0.51 2.86 11.76
N ASP A 151 0.33 1.56 12.01
CA ASP A 151 -0.70 1.04 12.90
C ASP A 151 -0.29 1.02 14.38
N TYR A 152 0.99 1.26 14.70
CA TYR A 152 1.50 1.11 16.06
C TYR A 152 0.81 2.06 17.04
N ALA A 153 0.69 3.34 16.68
CA ALA A 153 0.03 4.34 17.53
C ALA A 153 -1.44 4.00 17.78
N ALA A 154 -2.17 3.59 16.74
CA ALA A 154 -3.56 3.17 16.86
C ALA A 154 -3.71 1.91 17.74
N MET A 155 -2.77 0.96 17.64
CA MET A 155 -2.75 -0.22 18.49
C MET A 155 -2.44 0.13 19.96
N GLN A 156 -1.51 1.05 20.24
CA GLN A 156 -1.23 1.50 21.60
C GLN A 156 -2.48 2.08 22.26
N GLN A 157 -3.18 2.98 21.55
CA GLN A 157 -4.43 3.56 22.01
C GLN A 157 -5.49 2.48 22.26
N LEU A 158 -5.60 1.52 21.35
CA LEU A 158 -6.56 0.41 21.46
C LEU A 158 -6.28 -0.46 22.69
N LEU A 159 -5.02 -0.81 22.94
CA LEU A 159 -4.62 -1.60 24.10
C LEU A 159 -4.85 -0.84 25.41
N GLN A 160 -4.61 0.47 25.45
CA GLN A 160 -4.96 1.30 26.61
C GLN A 160 -6.47 1.33 26.86
N GLN A 161 -7.26 1.56 25.81
CA GLN A 161 -8.73 1.66 25.89
C GLN A 161 -9.39 0.37 26.38
N TYR A 162 -8.85 -0.79 26.00
CA TYR A 162 -9.45 -2.09 26.26
C TYR A 162 -8.63 -2.97 27.22
N THR A 163 -7.80 -2.35 28.07
CA THR A 163 -7.04 -3.06 29.13
C THR A 163 -6.22 -4.23 28.58
N ASN A 164 -5.33 -3.90 27.63
CA ASN A 164 -4.49 -4.84 26.90
C ASN A 164 -5.27 -5.92 26.14
N ALA A 165 -6.50 -5.63 25.73
CA ALA A 165 -7.26 -6.50 24.86
C ALA A 165 -7.61 -5.81 23.54
N VAL A 166 -7.85 -6.59 22.50
CA VAL A 166 -8.31 -6.10 21.21
C VAL A 166 -9.75 -6.58 21.00
N PRO A 167 -10.71 -5.76 20.54
CA PRO A 167 -12.03 -6.24 20.13
C PRO A 167 -11.99 -7.00 18.79
N LEU A 168 -12.90 -7.96 18.59
CA LEU A 168 -12.98 -8.77 17.36
C LEU A 168 -13.08 -7.93 16.07
N GLY A 169 -13.81 -6.80 16.11
CA GLY A 169 -13.96 -5.90 14.96
C GLY A 169 -12.62 -5.40 14.45
N TYR A 170 -11.74 -4.95 15.36
CA TYR A 170 -10.39 -4.50 15.02
C TYR A 170 -9.51 -5.65 14.52
N ARG A 171 -9.58 -6.84 15.15
CA ARG A 171 -8.83 -8.01 14.65
C ARG A 171 -9.21 -8.39 13.22
N LYS A 172 -10.50 -8.29 12.85
CA LYS A 172 -10.96 -8.51 11.48
C LYS A 172 -10.38 -7.48 10.50
N ILE A 173 -10.34 -6.21 10.89
CA ILE A 173 -9.73 -5.13 10.08
C ILE A 173 -8.25 -5.44 9.83
N TYR A 174 -7.51 -5.74 10.90
CA TYR A 174 -6.09 -6.06 10.82
C TYR A 174 -5.80 -7.34 10.02
N ALA A 175 -6.66 -8.36 10.13
CA ALA A 175 -6.56 -9.56 9.30
C ALA A 175 -6.81 -9.28 7.81
N ALA A 176 -7.78 -8.41 7.49
CA ALA A 176 -8.02 -7.97 6.12
C ALA A 176 -6.81 -7.20 5.55
N LYS A 177 -6.25 -6.27 6.34
CA LYS A 177 -5.00 -5.55 5.97
C LYS A 177 -3.85 -6.52 5.74
N ALA A 178 -3.67 -7.51 6.61
CA ALA A 178 -2.62 -8.53 6.50
C ALA A 178 -2.73 -9.35 5.21
N TYR A 179 -3.94 -9.81 4.84
CA TYR A 179 -4.14 -10.54 3.58
C TYR A 179 -3.93 -9.65 2.35
N ALA A 180 -4.37 -8.39 2.40
CA ALA A 180 -4.09 -7.43 1.32
C ALA A 180 -2.58 -7.21 1.14
N HIS A 181 -1.83 -7.09 2.25
CA HIS A 181 -0.38 -6.95 2.21
C HIS A 181 0.32 -8.17 1.57
N THR A 182 -0.07 -9.39 1.92
CA THR A 182 0.50 -10.59 1.29
C THR A 182 0.08 -10.76 -0.17
N ALA A 183 -1.15 -10.36 -0.53
CA ALA A 183 -1.60 -10.41 -1.92
C ALA A 183 -0.82 -9.42 -2.81
N SER A 184 -0.55 -8.23 -2.30
CA SER A 184 0.34 -7.24 -2.93
C SER A 184 1.75 -7.80 -3.13
N TYR A 185 2.33 -8.37 -2.07
CA TYR A 185 3.66 -8.96 -2.10
C TYR A 185 3.78 -10.09 -3.15
N ASP A 186 2.85 -11.03 -3.16
CA ASP A 186 2.84 -12.15 -4.12
C ASP A 186 2.58 -11.66 -5.55
N THR A 187 1.80 -10.60 -5.74
CA THR A 187 1.57 -9.96 -7.05
C THR A 187 2.87 -9.43 -7.64
N LEU A 188 3.70 -8.79 -6.82
CA LEU A 188 5.01 -8.26 -7.26
C LEU A 188 5.96 -9.38 -7.67
N ILE A 189 6.05 -10.43 -6.85
CA ILE A 189 6.90 -11.60 -7.15
C ILE A 189 6.43 -12.30 -8.43
N SER A 190 5.11 -12.52 -8.57
CA SER A 190 4.53 -13.15 -9.75
C SER A 190 4.78 -12.32 -11.02
N SER A 191 4.61 -11.00 -10.93
CA SER A 191 4.87 -10.09 -12.06
C SER A 191 6.34 -10.11 -12.48
N TRP A 192 7.25 -10.16 -11.50
CA TRP A 192 8.69 -10.27 -11.77
C TRP A 192 9.07 -11.63 -12.38
N LEU A 193 8.65 -12.75 -11.77
CA LEU A 193 8.95 -14.11 -12.25
C LEU A 193 8.41 -14.40 -13.65
N SER A 194 7.22 -13.87 -13.96
CA SER A 194 6.61 -14.03 -15.27
C SER A 194 7.25 -13.16 -16.36
N GLY A 195 8.17 -12.25 -15.96
CA GLY A 195 8.72 -11.27 -16.86
C GLY A 195 7.61 -10.40 -17.45
N ALA A 196 6.64 -9.92 -16.66
CA ALA A 196 5.50 -9.13 -17.15
C ALA A 196 5.89 -7.83 -17.89
N SER A 197 7.18 -7.45 -17.88
CA SER A 197 7.77 -6.42 -18.73
C SER A 197 8.11 -6.89 -20.16
N GLN A 198 7.99 -8.19 -20.45
CA GLN A 198 8.24 -8.78 -21.76
C GLN A 198 6.95 -8.71 -22.61
N PRO A 199 6.97 -8.01 -23.76
CA PRO A 199 5.75 -7.70 -24.54
C PRO A 199 4.98 -8.91 -25.08
N GLU A 200 5.61 -10.08 -25.20
CA GLU A 200 5.03 -11.26 -25.86
C GLU A 200 4.47 -12.29 -24.88
N ALA A 201 4.79 -12.17 -23.59
CA ALA A 201 4.14 -12.98 -22.58
C ALA A 201 2.81 -12.31 -22.24
N TRP A 202 1.71 -13.04 -22.34
CA TRP A 202 0.42 -12.63 -21.76
C TRP A 202 0.30 -13.31 -20.39
N PRO A 203 1.07 -12.90 -19.35
CA PRO A 203 1.04 -13.57 -18.06
C PRO A 203 -0.28 -13.31 -17.35
N ALA A 204 -0.46 -13.93 -16.19
CA ALA A 204 -1.58 -13.62 -15.30
C ALA A 204 -1.63 -12.11 -15.03
N PHE A 205 -2.79 -11.50 -15.31
CA PHE A 205 -3.02 -10.09 -15.05
C PHE A 205 -3.42 -9.89 -13.59
N LEU A 206 -2.50 -9.36 -12.79
CA LEU A 206 -2.72 -9.02 -11.39
C LEU A 206 -2.69 -7.49 -11.24
N LEU A 207 -3.77 -6.92 -10.71
CA LEU A 207 -3.88 -5.48 -10.46
C LEU A 207 -3.84 -5.23 -8.95
N ASP A 208 -2.71 -4.71 -8.49
CA ASP A 208 -2.54 -4.30 -7.10
C ASP A 208 -2.66 -2.78 -6.96
N ALA A 209 -3.67 -2.33 -6.22
CA ALA A 209 -4.01 -0.93 -6.07
C ALA A 209 -4.59 -0.63 -4.69
N LYS A 210 -4.25 0.54 -4.15
CA LYS A 210 -4.76 1.06 -2.88
C LYS A 210 -5.79 2.14 -3.12
N LEU A 211 -6.81 2.20 -2.25
CA LEU A 211 -7.75 3.30 -2.22
C LEU A 211 -6.99 4.61 -2.00
N ALA A 212 -7.16 5.57 -2.91
CA ALA A 212 -6.60 6.91 -2.77
C ALA A 212 -7.61 7.85 -2.11
N THR A 213 -8.83 7.90 -2.64
CA THR A 213 -9.93 8.69 -2.05
C THR A 213 -11.28 8.16 -2.54
N THR A 214 -12.33 8.37 -1.74
CA THR A 214 -13.71 8.20 -2.20
C THR A 214 -14.13 9.43 -3.00
N LEU A 215 -14.90 9.24 -4.06
CA LEU A 215 -15.43 10.33 -4.87
C LEU A 215 -16.86 10.65 -4.44
N ARG A 216 -17.29 11.89 -4.69
CA ARG A 216 -18.63 12.37 -4.32
C ARG A 216 -19.75 11.50 -4.90
N TYR A 217 -19.57 11.06 -6.13
CA TYR A 217 -20.42 10.12 -6.86
C TYR A 217 -19.62 9.59 -8.07
N GLY A 218 -20.18 8.60 -8.77
CA GLY A 218 -19.64 8.04 -10.01
C GLY A 218 -19.90 8.94 -11.22
N GLU A 219 -20.21 8.35 -12.37
CA GLU A 219 -20.54 9.12 -13.57
C GLU A 219 -21.81 9.96 -13.38
N ASN A 220 -22.75 9.45 -12.57
CA ASN A 220 -24.01 10.09 -12.22
C ASN A 220 -24.21 10.16 -10.69
N PRO A 221 -24.99 11.13 -10.16
CA PRO A 221 -25.13 11.38 -8.72
C PRO A 221 -25.62 10.20 -7.87
N HIS A 222 -26.32 9.24 -8.45
CA HIS A 222 -26.86 8.07 -7.75
C HIS A 222 -25.85 6.91 -7.64
N GLN A 223 -24.67 7.05 -8.22
CA GLN A 223 -23.63 6.01 -8.25
C GLN A 223 -22.54 6.34 -7.23
N HIS A 224 -22.00 5.33 -6.54
CA HIS A 224 -20.82 5.48 -5.71
C HIS A 224 -19.54 5.25 -6.51
N ALA A 225 -18.47 5.97 -6.19
CA ALA A 225 -17.18 5.78 -6.83
C ALA A 225 -16.00 6.09 -5.90
N ALA A 226 -14.82 5.58 -6.27
CA ALA A 226 -13.58 5.80 -5.56
C ALA A 226 -12.41 5.76 -6.55
N LEU A 227 -11.37 6.55 -6.27
CA LEU A 227 -10.11 6.54 -7.00
C LEU A 227 -9.14 5.58 -6.31
N TYR A 228 -8.56 4.67 -7.09
CA TYR A 228 -7.50 3.78 -6.65
C TYR A 228 -6.19 4.13 -7.34
N ARG A 229 -5.08 4.04 -6.62
CA ARG A 229 -3.72 4.20 -7.14
C ARG A 229 -3.03 2.85 -7.12
N ARG A 230 -2.34 2.50 -8.21
CA ARG A 230 -1.45 1.33 -8.19
C ARG A 230 -0.41 1.50 -7.08
N ILE A 231 -0.07 0.40 -6.40
CA ILE A 231 0.96 0.42 -5.35
C ILE A 231 2.33 0.71 -5.97
N GLU A 232 2.62 0.08 -7.10
CA GLU A 232 3.78 0.34 -7.94
C GLU A 232 3.38 1.01 -9.26
N GLY A 233 4.22 1.93 -9.74
CA GLY A 233 4.00 2.70 -10.96
C GLY A 233 4.26 4.19 -10.76
N LYS A 234 4.81 4.85 -11.79
CA LYS A 234 5.12 6.29 -11.77
C LYS A 234 4.24 7.03 -12.79
N GLY A 235 3.77 8.21 -12.39
CA GLY A 235 2.96 9.10 -13.24
C GLY A 235 1.51 8.64 -13.42
N GLY A 236 0.77 9.38 -14.24
CA GLY A 236 -0.65 9.18 -14.51
C GLY A 236 -1.56 10.12 -13.73
N ILE A 237 -2.81 10.29 -14.18
CA ILE A 237 -3.77 11.22 -13.58
C ILE A 237 -4.12 10.83 -12.14
N ALA A 238 -4.13 9.53 -11.82
CA ALA A 238 -4.40 9.08 -10.46
C ALA A 238 -3.35 9.58 -9.45
N GLN A 239 -2.11 9.85 -9.88
CA GLN A 239 -1.00 10.35 -9.06
C GLN A 239 -0.75 11.86 -9.22
N ALA A 240 -1.56 12.56 -10.02
CA ALA A 240 -1.41 14.00 -10.20
C ALA A 240 -1.62 14.77 -8.89
N GLU A 241 -0.86 15.85 -8.72
CA GLU A 241 -1.01 16.78 -7.61
C GLU A 241 -2.08 17.82 -7.94
N GLN A 242 -3.07 17.96 -7.06
CA GLN A 242 -4.07 19.01 -7.19
C GLN A 242 -3.58 20.27 -6.46
N ILE A 243 -3.15 21.28 -7.23
CA ILE A 243 -2.61 22.54 -6.69
C ILE A 243 -3.72 23.47 -6.19
N GLN A 244 -4.88 23.48 -6.86
CA GLN A 244 -6.02 24.33 -6.49
C GLN A 244 -7.37 23.73 -6.90
N GLY A 245 -8.46 24.39 -6.47
CA GLY A 245 -9.82 24.09 -6.90
C GLY A 245 -10.58 23.16 -5.96
N LYS A 246 -11.82 22.85 -6.34
CA LYS A 246 -12.71 21.89 -5.65
C LYS A 246 -12.24 20.45 -5.88
N GLU A 247 -12.68 19.52 -5.04
CA GLU A 247 -12.45 18.08 -5.25
C GLU A 247 -12.85 17.63 -6.67
N LEU A 248 -12.00 16.80 -7.30
CA LEU A 248 -12.26 16.23 -8.62
C LEU A 248 -13.41 15.21 -8.57
N SER A 249 -14.32 15.29 -9.55
CA SER A 249 -15.36 14.27 -9.77
C SER A 249 -14.83 13.07 -10.57
N TYR A 250 -15.64 12.00 -10.64
CA TYR A 250 -15.36 10.85 -11.50
C TYR A 250 -15.15 11.24 -12.97
N ASN A 251 -16.05 12.08 -13.50
CA ASN A 251 -15.95 12.55 -14.88
C ASN A 251 -14.75 13.46 -15.09
N ASN A 252 -14.37 14.26 -14.08
CA ASN A 252 -13.15 15.06 -14.18
C ASN A 252 -11.91 14.19 -14.35
N LEU A 253 -11.81 13.08 -13.61
CA LEU A 253 -10.68 12.16 -13.71
C LEU A 253 -10.63 11.43 -15.07
N GLN A 254 -11.78 11.04 -15.60
CA GLN A 254 -11.87 10.38 -16.92
C GLN A 254 -11.50 11.33 -18.07
N ASP A 255 -12.06 12.54 -18.06
CA ASP A 255 -11.77 13.54 -19.09
C ASP A 255 -10.32 14.06 -18.99
N ALA A 256 -9.78 14.13 -17.77
CA ALA A 256 -8.38 14.41 -17.49
C ALA A 256 -7.44 13.37 -18.12
N GLU A 257 -7.74 12.09 -17.92
CA GLU A 257 -6.96 10.98 -18.49
C GLU A 257 -7.03 11.01 -20.02
N ALA A 258 -8.22 11.20 -20.60
CA ALA A 258 -8.38 11.31 -22.05
C ALA A 258 -7.59 12.50 -22.64
N ALA A 259 -7.65 13.67 -21.99
CA ALA A 259 -6.93 14.86 -22.43
C ALA A 259 -5.42 14.66 -22.36
N TRP A 260 -4.94 14.08 -21.25
CA TRP A 260 -3.53 13.79 -21.03
C TRP A 260 -2.99 12.73 -22.00
N ALA A 261 -3.73 11.64 -22.20
CA ALA A 261 -3.35 10.56 -23.10
C ALA A 261 -3.14 11.04 -24.54
N ILE A 262 -3.92 12.02 -25.00
CA ILE A 262 -3.72 12.64 -26.32
C ILE A 262 -2.48 13.55 -26.28
N VAL A 263 -2.47 14.55 -25.40
CA VAL A 263 -1.45 15.61 -25.44
C VAL A 263 -0.04 15.09 -25.16
N ALA A 264 0.09 14.05 -24.33
CA ALA A 264 1.37 13.44 -23.99
C ALA A 264 2.04 12.71 -25.16
N THR A 265 1.29 12.37 -26.22
CA THR A 265 1.85 11.72 -27.43
C THR A 265 2.35 12.71 -28.48
N LEU A 266 2.03 14.00 -28.31
CA LEU A 266 2.35 15.04 -29.27
C LEU A 266 3.73 15.64 -28.99
N PRO A 267 4.63 15.74 -29.99
CA PRO A 267 6.01 16.16 -29.75
C PRO A 267 6.18 17.68 -29.60
N GLU A 268 5.44 18.49 -30.35
CA GLU A 268 5.46 19.95 -30.30
C GLU A 268 4.62 20.49 -29.12
N PRO A 269 4.73 21.78 -28.73
CA PRO A 269 3.77 22.40 -27.83
C PRO A 269 2.34 22.15 -28.30
N ALA A 270 1.55 21.52 -27.45
CA ALA A 270 0.24 21.00 -27.80
C ALA A 270 -0.78 21.30 -26.72
N VAL A 271 -2.02 21.54 -27.14
CA VAL A 271 -3.18 21.68 -26.26
C VAL A 271 -4.28 20.76 -26.73
N THR A 272 -4.88 20.04 -25.78
CA THR A 272 -6.09 19.25 -25.96
C THR A 272 -7.17 19.76 -25.03
N ILE A 273 -8.39 19.94 -25.56
CA ILE A 273 -9.58 20.29 -24.80
C ILE A 273 -10.58 19.13 -24.95
N ILE A 274 -10.91 18.48 -23.83
CA ILE A 274 -11.88 17.37 -23.76
C ILE A 274 -13.17 17.84 -23.07
N LYS A 275 -14.30 17.30 -23.52
CA LYS A 275 -15.56 17.33 -22.79
C LYS A 275 -16.31 16.03 -22.96
N HIS A 276 -16.68 15.38 -21.86
CA HIS A 276 -17.39 14.09 -21.87
C HIS A 276 -16.69 13.03 -22.75
N ALA A 277 -15.40 12.83 -22.50
CA ALA A 277 -14.48 11.94 -23.20
C ALA A 277 -14.26 12.23 -24.70
N ASN A 278 -14.77 13.36 -25.21
CA ASN A 278 -14.64 13.74 -26.62
C ASN A 278 -13.77 14.99 -26.78
N PRO A 279 -12.86 15.04 -27.77
CA PRO A 279 -12.08 16.24 -28.03
C PRO A 279 -12.94 17.31 -28.68
N SER A 280 -13.09 18.47 -28.01
CA SER A 280 -13.62 19.68 -28.62
C SER A 280 -12.56 20.44 -29.42
N GLY A 281 -11.28 20.17 -29.15
CA GLY A 281 -10.17 20.73 -29.91
C GLY A 281 -8.83 20.10 -29.54
N VAL A 282 -7.99 19.84 -30.54
CA VAL A 282 -6.60 19.41 -30.38
C VAL A 282 -5.76 20.21 -31.36
N ALA A 283 -4.69 20.83 -30.89
CA ALA A 283 -3.82 21.59 -31.79
C ALA A 283 -2.37 21.60 -31.33
N LEU A 284 -1.50 21.74 -32.33
CA LEU A 284 -0.08 22.02 -32.19
C LEU A 284 0.19 23.52 -32.44
N GLY A 285 1.22 24.04 -31.79
CA GLY A 285 1.70 25.40 -31.99
C GLY A 285 3.21 25.50 -31.80
N VAL A 286 3.78 26.62 -32.23
CA VAL A 286 5.17 26.98 -31.87
C VAL A 286 5.23 27.34 -30.39
N THR A 287 4.15 27.88 -29.84
CA THR A 287 3.96 28.17 -28.41
C THR A 287 2.68 27.51 -27.88
N VAL A 288 2.60 27.36 -26.56
CA VAL A 288 1.40 26.81 -25.90
C VAL A 288 0.18 27.71 -26.12
N ILE A 289 0.38 29.03 -26.14
CA ILE A 289 -0.68 30.02 -26.39
C ILE A 289 -1.23 29.87 -27.83
N GLU A 290 -0.34 29.66 -28.81
CA GLU A 290 -0.77 29.41 -30.19
C GLU A 290 -1.55 28.10 -30.30
N ALA A 291 -1.06 27.04 -29.66
CA ALA A 291 -1.75 25.75 -29.59
C ALA A 291 -3.13 25.89 -28.92
N PHE A 292 -3.22 26.58 -27.80
CA PHE A 292 -4.48 26.86 -27.10
C PHE A 292 -5.46 27.61 -28.00
N THR A 293 -5.02 28.69 -28.65
CA THR A 293 -5.87 29.51 -29.53
C THR A 293 -6.45 28.67 -30.67
N LYS A 294 -5.63 27.82 -31.30
CA LYS A 294 -6.08 26.92 -32.37
C LYS A 294 -7.02 25.83 -31.85
N ALA A 295 -6.73 25.22 -30.70
CA ALA A 295 -7.59 24.20 -30.10
C ALA A 295 -8.96 24.78 -29.74
N LEU A 296 -9.00 25.96 -29.12
CA LEU A 296 -10.25 26.64 -28.76
C LEU A 296 -11.06 27.05 -30.00
N ALA A 297 -10.40 27.44 -31.09
CA ALA A 297 -11.08 27.81 -32.33
C ALA A 297 -11.79 26.64 -33.04
N CYS A 298 -11.49 25.39 -32.68
CA CYS A 298 -12.14 24.21 -33.24
C CYS A 298 -13.62 24.14 -32.86
N ASP A 299 -13.93 24.24 -31.56
CA ASP A 299 -15.29 24.35 -31.04
C ASP A 299 -15.30 25.11 -29.69
N PRO A 300 -15.45 26.44 -29.72
CA PRO A 300 -15.42 27.26 -28.50
C PRO A 300 -16.66 27.05 -27.62
N ILE A 301 -17.79 26.59 -28.19
CA ILE A 301 -19.02 26.34 -27.45
C ILE A 301 -18.84 25.07 -26.61
N SER A 302 -18.33 24.00 -27.21
CA SER A 302 -18.06 22.76 -26.49
C SER A 302 -16.89 22.89 -25.52
N ALA A 303 -15.89 23.75 -25.79
CA ALA A 303 -14.78 23.98 -24.87
C ALA A 303 -15.21 24.56 -23.50
N PHE A 304 -16.36 25.25 -23.43
CA PHE A 304 -16.87 25.78 -22.17
C PHE A 304 -17.23 24.66 -21.19
N GLY A 305 -16.63 24.69 -19.99
CA GLY A 305 -16.72 23.65 -18.98
C GLY A 305 -15.93 22.38 -19.31
N GLY A 306 -15.03 22.46 -20.30
CA GLY A 306 -14.14 21.36 -20.68
C GLY A 306 -12.94 21.21 -19.74
N ILE A 307 -12.12 20.22 -20.06
CA ILE A 307 -10.83 19.95 -19.44
C ILE A 307 -9.74 20.24 -20.44
N LEU A 308 -8.81 21.12 -20.05
CA LEU A 308 -7.66 21.50 -20.86
C LEU A 308 -6.43 20.74 -20.38
N ALA A 309 -5.70 20.11 -21.29
CA ALA A 309 -4.38 19.54 -21.03
C ALA A 309 -3.34 20.12 -22.00
N THR A 310 -2.14 20.40 -21.48
CA THR A 310 -0.97 20.83 -22.25
C THR A 310 0.26 19.98 -21.90
N ASN A 311 1.11 19.71 -22.90
CA ASN A 311 2.37 18.96 -22.70
C ASN A 311 3.57 19.88 -22.36
N ARG A 312 3.31 21.12 -21.96
CA ARG A 312 4.29 22.12 -21.54
C ARG A 312 3.79 22.84 -20.29
N THR A 313 4.69 23.58 -19.63
CA THR A 313 4.38 24.37 -18.44
C THR A 313 3.22 25.34 -18.69
N VAL A 314 2.33 25.47 -17.71
CA VAL A 314 1.32 26.53 -17.64
C VAL A 314 1.90 27.71 -16.88
N ASP A 315 2.01 28.86 -17.53
CA ASP A 315 2.51 30.11 -16.95
C ASP A 315 1.42 31.20 -16.92
N ALA A 316 1.74 32.34 -16.32
CA ALA A 316 0.83 33.49 -16.24
C ALA A 316 0.33 33.96 -17.63
N ALA A 317 1.17 33.87 -18.66
CA ALA A 317 0.81 34.30 -20.01
C ALA A 317 -0.26 33.37 -20.63
N LEU A 318 -0.17 32.06 -20.40
CA LEU A 318 -1.21 31.12 -20.80
C LEU A 318 -2.50 31.32 -20.00
N VAL A 319 -2.40 31.59 -18.68
CA VAL A 319 -3.57 31.89 -17.84
C VAL A 319 -4.29 33.14 -18.34
N ASP A 320 -3.56 34.20 -18.67
CA ASP A 320 -4.12 35.42 -19.27
C ASP A 320 -4.79 35.14 -20.62
N ALA A 321 -4.20 34.27 -21.44
CA ALA A 321 -4.78 33.86 -22.71
C ALA A 321 -6.08 33.05 -22.55
N ILE A 322 -6.17 32.18 -21.54
CA ILE A 322 -7.41 31.46 -21.19
C ILE A 322 -8.52 32.45 -20.81
N GLY A 323 -8.16 33.53 -20.12
CA GLY A 323 -9.05 34.64 -19.81
C GLY A 323 -10.27 34.18 -18.99
N THR A 324 -11.47 34.45 -19.50
CA THR A 324 -12.74 34.14 -18.82
C THR A 324 -13.36 32.80 -19.24
N LEU A 325 -12.64 31.98 -20.01
CA LEU A 325 -13.13 30.66 -20.40
C LEU A 325 -13.31 29.80 -19.14
N PHE A 326 -14.53 29.34 -18.90
CA PHE A 326 -14.79 28.39 -17.81
C PHE A 326 -14.20 27.02 -18.18
N LEU A 327 -13.26 26.54 -17.37
CA LEU A 327 -12.68 25.20 -17.47
C LEU A 327 -12.88 24.49 -16.13
N GLU A 328 -13.26 23.21 -16.18
CA GLU A 328 -13.41 22.39 -14.97
C GLU A 328 -12.05 21.95 -14.43
N VAL A 329 -11.11 21.61 -15.32
CA VAL A 329 -9.76 21.16 -14.97
C VAL A 329 -8.73 21.69 -15.99
N ILE A 330 -7.55 22.06 -15.51
CA ILE A 330 -6.35 22.33 -16.31
C ILE A 330 -5.26 21.37 -15.86
N ILE A 331 -4.58 20.70 -16.80
CA ILE A 331 -3.56 19.68 -16.54
C ILE A 331 -2.30 20.00 -17.34
N ALA A 332 -1.15 19.95 -16.66
CA ALA A 332 0.14 20.22 -17.24
C ALA A 332 1.24 19.47 -16.48
N PRO A 333 2.42 19.25 -17.10
CA PRO A 333 3.58 18.72 -16.40
C PRO A 333 4.09 19.64 -15.27
N GLU A 334 3.86 20.94 -15.39
CA GLU A 334 4.29 21.96 -14.43
C GLU A 334 3.34 23.17 -14.49
N ILE A 335 3.13 23.82 -13.36
CA ILE A 335 2.38 25.07 -13.25
C ILE A 335 3.27 26.07 -12.51
N THR A 336 3.59 27.19 -13.17
CA THR A 336 4.36 28.30 -12.60
C THR A 336 3.45 29.52 -12.48
N LEU A 337 2.90 29.73 -11.28
CA LEU A 337 2.06 30.88 -10.93
C LEU A 337 2.92 32.07 -10.48
#